data_AF-A0A4S8H7Q9-F1
#
_entry.id   AF-A0A4S8H7Q9-F1
#
_cell.length_a   1.000
_cell.length_b   1.000
_cell.length_c   1.000
_cell.angle_alpha   90.00
_cell.angle_beta   90.00
_cell.angle_gamma   90.00
#
_symmetry.space_group_name_H-M   'P 1'
#
loop_
_entity.id
_entity.type
_entity.pdbx_description
1 polymer ?
#
loop_
_entity_poly.entity_id
_entity_poly.type
_entity_poly.pdbx_seq_one_letter_code
_entity_poly.pdbx_strand_id
1 'polypeptide(L)' 'MSAIIILLIASISVAAIFLAAFIWSVRNGQFDDEFSPPQRILFDNSPSPPPKNTDQ' A
#
# COMPACT_ATOMS: atom_id res chain seq x y z
N MET A 1 -10.30 11.94 42.28
CA MET A 1 -10.74 10.63 41.74
C MET A 1 -11.55 10.73 40.44
N SER A 2 -12.03 11.91 40.01
CA SER A 2 -12.71 12.09 38.71
C SER A 2 -11.72 12.13 37.51
N ALA A 3 -10.55 12.76 37.68
CA ALA A 3 -9.57 12.92 36.60
C ALA A 3 -9.07 11.57 36.00
N ILE A 4 -8.91 10.53 36.83
CA ILE A 4 -8.49 9.20 36.36
C ILE A 4 -9.53 8.60 35.41
N ILE A 5 -10.82 8.78 35.70
CA ILE A 5 -11.91 8.27 34.85
C ILE A 5 -11.91 9.00 33.50
N ILE A 6 -11.72 10.32 33.51
CA ILE A 6 -11.63 11.13 32.28
C ILE A 6 -10.43 10.69 31.43
N LEU A 7 -9.26 10.49 32.05
CA LEU A 7 -8.05 10.06 31.36
C LEU A 7 -8.18 8.64 30.79
N LEU A 8 -8.89 7.74 31.50
CA LEU A 8 -9.16 6.38 31.03
C LEU A 8 -10.05 6.39 29.78
N ILE A 9 -11.11 7.19 29.77
CA ILE A 9 -11.99 7.30 28.60
C ILE A 9 -11.20 7.92 27.44
N ALA A 10 -10.44 8.98 27.70
CA ALA A 10 -9.62 9.64 26.68
C ALA A 10 -8.60 8.67 26.05
N SER A 11 -7.91 7.85 26.85
CA SER A 11 -6.92 6.90 26.33
C SER A 11 -7.56 5.81 25.47
N ILE A 12 -8.71 5.27 25.91
CA ILE A 12 -9.47 4.27 25.14
C ILE A 12 -9.99 4.90 23.83
N SER A 13 -10.50 6.13 23.87
CA SER A 13 -10.95 6.84 22.66
C SER A 13 -9.81 7.04 21.67
N VAL A 14 -8.64 7.47 22.12
CA VAL A 14 -7.45 7.64 21.26
C VAL A 14 -7.06 6.29 20.64
N ALA A 15 -6.99 5.22 21.44
CA ALA A 15 -6.66 3.89 20.95
C ALA A 15 -7.68 3.39 19.89
N ALA A 16 -8.98 3.59 20.14
CA ALA A 16 -10.04 3.21 19.21
C ALA A 16 -9.98 3.99 17.88
N ILE A 17 -9.70 5.30 17.94
CA ILE A 17 -9.52 6.14 16.75
C ILE A 17 -8.32 5.65 15.92
N PHE A 18 -7.18 5.40 16.57
CA PHE A 18 -5.99 4.87 15.90
C PHE A 18 -6.26 3.51 15.26
N LEU A 19 -6.93 2.61 15.97
CA LEU A 19 -7.29 1.29 15.43
C LEU A 19 -8.22 1.40 14.22
N ALA A 20 -9.24 2.26 14.30
CA ALA A 20 -10.17 2.48 13.18
C ALA A 20 -9.45 3.06 11.95
N ALA A 21 -8.59 4.06 12.16
CA ALA A 21 -7.77 4.64 11.11
C ALA A 21 -6.82 3.61 10.48
N PHE A 22 -6.19 2.76 11.30
CA PHE A 22 -5.33 1.67 10.84
C PHE A 22 -6.10 0.67 9.96
N ILE A 23 -7.25 0.19 10.43
CA ILE A 23 -8.08 -0.75 9.66
C ILE A 23 -8.54 -0.10 8.34
N TRP A 24 -8.94 1.17 8.37
CA TRP A 24 -9.29 1.91 7.15
C TRP A 24 -8.11 1.99 6.18
N SER A 25 -6.92 2.36 6.66
CA SER A 25 -5.69 2.44 5.85
C SER A 25 -5.33 1.11 5.18
N VAL A 26 -5.41 0.00 5.93
CA VAL A 26 -5.12 -1.35 5.40
C VAL A 26 -6.17 -1.75 4.35
N ARG A 27 -7.45 -1.46 4.61
CA ARG A 27 -8.54 -1.76 3.66
C ARG A 27 -8.50 -0.90 2.40
N ASN A 28 -7.93 0.30 2.46
CA ASN A 28 -7.86 1.22 1.34
C ASN A 28 -6.76 0.86 0.32
N GLY A 29 -6.18 -0.35 0.40
CA GLY A 29 -5.27 -0.86 -0.62
C GLY A 29 -3.97 -0.07 -0.72
N GLN A 30 -3.51 0.61 0.34
CA GLN A 30 -2.24 1.34 0.29
C GLN A 30 -1.02 0.41 0.04
N PHE A 31 -1.23 -0.91 0.15
CA PHE A 31 -0.24 -1.95 -0.14
C PHE A 31 -0.40 -2.57 -1.54
N ASP A 32 -1.38 -2.16 -2.35
CA ASP A 32 -1.58 -2.67 -3.73
C ASP A 32 -0.54 -2.13 -4.72
N ASP A 33 0.33 -1.19 -4.32
CA ASP A 33 1.51 -0.76 -5.09
C ASP A 33 2.64 -1.82 -5.09
N GLU A 34 2.27 -3.11 -5.01
CA GLU A 34 3.20 -4.25 -4.96
C GLU A 34 3.85 -4.54 -6.33
N PHE A 35 3.34 -3.96 -7.42
CA PHE A 35 4.00 -3.96 -8.73
C PHE A 35 4.95 -2.77 -8.84
N SER A 36 6.09 -2.88 -8.17
CA SER A 36 7.14 -1.88 -8.25
C SER A 36 7.71 -1.78 -9.69
N PRO A 37 7.99 -0.57 -10.20
CA PRO A 37 8.63 -0.34 -11.51
C PRO A 37 9.98 -1.04 -11.77
N PRO A 38 10.79 -1.47 -10.77
CA PRO A 38 12.04 -2.19 -11.02
C PRO A 38 11.87 -3.50 -11.80
N GLN A 39 10.76 -4.22 -11.65
CA GLN A 39 10.52 -5.44 -12.44
C GLN A 39 10.37 -5.11 -13.93
N ARG A 40 9.65 -4.03 -14.27
CA ARG A 40 9.55 -3.55 -15.65
C ARG A 40 10.92 -3.19 -16.23
N ILE A 41 11.72 -2.43 -15.49
CA ILE A 41 13.03 -1.96 -16.00
C ILE A 41 14.04 -3.11 -16.23
N LEU A 42 13.98 -4.19 -15.45
CA LEU A 42 14.84 -5.37 -15.62
C LEU A 42 14.45 -6.23 -16.84
N PHE A 43 13.16 -6.28 -17.20
CA PHE A 43 12.65 -7.15 -18.27
C PHE A 43 12.28 -6.42 -19.57
N ASP A 44 12.07 -5.09 -19.53
CA ASP A 44 11.74 -4.24 -20.70
C ASP A 44 12.96 -4.02 -21.62
N ASN A 45 14.18 -4.38 -21.20
CA ASN A 45 15.41 -4.25 -22.00
C ASN A 45 15.71 -5.46 -22.92
N SER A 46 14.77 -6.40 -23.09
CA SER A 46 14.95 -7.46 -24.07
C SER A 46 14.90 -6.87 -25.49
N PRO A 47 15.97 -6.94 -26.29
CA PRO A 47 15.93 -6.48 -27.67
C PRO A 47 14.89 -7.31 -28.42
N SER A 48 13.86 -6.65 -28.93
CA SER A 48 12.88 -7.28 -29.82
C SER A 48 13.63 -7.86 -31.03
N PRO A 49 13.32 -9.12 -31.43
CA PRO A 49 13.99 -9.73 -32.56
C PRO A 49 13.75 -8.86 -33.81
N PRO A 50 14.76 -8.68 -34.67
CA PRO A 50 14.64 -7.85 -35.86
C PRO A 50 13.43 -8.31 -36.70
N PRO A 51 12.72 -7.38 -37.35
CA PRO A 51 11.55 -7.72 -38.12
C PRO A 51 11.94 -8.76 -39.17
N LYS A 52 11.36 -9.95 -39.07
CA LYS A 52 11.49 -10.98 -40.10
C LYS A 52 10.71 -10.47 -41.31
N ASN A 53 11.41 -9.84 -42.25
CA ASN A 53 10.87 -9.50 -43.55
C ASN A 53 10.32 -10.80 -44.15
N THR A 54 9.00 -10.93 -44.08
CA THR A 54 8.24 -11.97 -44.77
C THR A 54 7.85 -11.33 -46.09
N ASP A 55 8.86 -11.10 -46.92
CA ASP A 55 8.67 -10.92 -48.35
C ASP A 55 8.94 -12.28 -49.00
N GLN A 56 8.11 -12.54 -50.01
CA GLN A 56 7.90 -13.80 -50.70
C GLN A 56 9.14 -14.40 -51.36
#